data_AF-A0A1G1W9D7-F1
#
_entry.id   AF-A0A1G1W9D7-F1
#
_cell.length_a   1.000
_cell.length_b   1.000
_cell.length_c   1.000
_cell.angle_alpha   90.00
_cell.angle_beta   90.00
_cell.angle_gamma   90.00
#
_symmetry.space_group_name_H-M   'P 1'
#
loop_
_entity.id
_entity.type
_entity.pdbx_description
1 polymer ?
#
loop_
_entity_poly.entity_id
_entity_poly.type
_entity_poly.pdbx_seq_one_letter_code
_entity_poly.pdbx_strand_id
1 'polypeptide(L)'
;MIEIFLSSDGKNTLHLQSESTQDLNKDLPYAKQLFKKMLEEYGTKKDQWAPVMGNGKANQLTEEDSNQNPLCSIHQERMVLKTGRFGQFMACPIKVDGEWCRGRPTKAVLKLEESIRKVI
;
A
#
# COMPACT_ATOMS: atom_id res chain seq x y z
N MET A 1 -37.47 3.93 -20.48
CA MET A 1 -36.06 4.36 -20.43
C MET A 1 -35.52 3.98 -19.06
N ILE A 2 -34.56 3.08 -19.02
CA ILE A 2 -33.97 2.55 -17.80
C ILE A 2 -32.50 2.95 -17.80
N GLU A 3 -32.06 3.53 -16.69
CA GLU A 3 -30.69 4.02 -16.53
C GLU A 3 -30.02 3.27 -15.37
N ILE A 4 -28.81 2.78 -15.62
CA ILE A 4 -27.97 2.13 -14.61
C ILE A 4 -26.64 2.86 -14.53
N PHE A 5 -26.26 3.19 -13.28
CA PHE A 5 -24.97 3.78 -12.96
C PHE A 5 -24.14 2.76 -12.17
N LEU A 6 -22.99 2.35 -12.72
CA LEU A 6 -22.00 1.54 -12.01
C LEU A 6 -20.85 2.45 -11.58
N SER A 7 -20.75 2.69 -10.27
CA SER A 7 -19.77 3.59 -9.68
C SER A 7 -19.14 2.93 -8.45
N SER A 8 -17.81 2.86 -8.38
CA SER A 8 -17.07 2.30 -7.24
C SER A 8 -16.58 3.38 -6.27
N ASP A 9 -16.08 4.50 -6.79
CA ASP A 9 -15.38 5.53 -5.99
C ASP A 9 -15.62 6.97 -6.51
N GLY A 10 -16.64 7.17 -7.36
CA GLY A 10 -17.05 8.48 -7.88
C GLY A 10 -16.12 9.08 -8.96
N LYS A 11 -15.05 8.39 -9.36
CA LYS A 11 -14.19 8.77 -10.50
C LYS A 11 -14.52 7.99 -11.76
N ASN A 12 -14.59 6.67 -11.63
CA ASN A 12 -14.94 5.80 -12.73
C ASN A 12 -16.42 5.48 -12.59
N THR A 13 -17.22 6.02 -13.49
CA THR A 13 -18.66 5.80 -13.55
C THR A 13 -19.01 5.29 -14.95
N LEU A 14 -19.70 4.16 -15.01
CA LEU A 14 -20.24 3.63 -16.25
C LEU A 14 -21.75 3.91 -16.26
N HIS A 15 -22.17 4.68 -17.25
CA HIS A 15 -23.58 5.00 -17.47
C HIS A 15 -24.11 4.11 -18.60
N LEU A 16 -25.18 3.38 -18.32
CA LEU A 16 -25.83 2.50 -19.28
C LEU A 16 -27.30 2.87 -19.40
N GLN A 17 -27.71 3.22 -20.62
CA GLN A 17 -29.09 3.58 -20.94
C GLN A 17 -29.66 2.52 -21.88
N SER A 18 -30.83 1.98 -21.53
CA SER A 18 -31.56 1.06 -22.40
C SER A 18 -33.06 1.38 -22.38
N GLU A 19 -33.71 1.11 -23.50
CA GLU A 19 -35.15 1.36 -23.66
C GLU A 19 -36.01 0.24 -23.08
N SER A 20 -35.48 -1.00 -23.10
CA SER A 20 -36.15 -2.24 -22.68
C SER A 20 -35.36 -3.01 -21.63
N THR A 21 -36.07 -3.74 -20.76
CA THR A 21 -35.51 -4.59 -19.70
C THR A 21 -34.76 -5.80 -20.26
N GLN A 22 -35.13 -6.29 -21.45
CA GLN A 22 -34.49 -7.46 -22.05
C GLN A 22 -33.10 -7.13 -22.59
N ASP A 23 -32.95 -5.97 -23.21
CA ASP A 23 -31.66 -5.52 -23.75
C ASP A 23 -30.70 -5.14 -22.63
N LEU A 24 -31.22 -4.49 -21.58
CA LEU A 24 -30.47 -4.20 -20.36
C LEU A 24 -29.84 -5.45 -19.72
N ASN A 25 -30.58 -6.55 -19.67
CA ASN A 25 -30.08 -7.81 -19.11
C ASN A 25 -28.98 -8.46 -19.95
N LYS A 26 -28.97 -8.22 -21.28
CA LYS A 26 -27.87 -8.67 -22.16
C LYS A 26 -26.63 -7.82 -21.99
N ASP A 27 -26.80 -6.52 -21.79
CA ASP A 27 -25.69 -5.56 -21.74
C ASP A 27 -25.03 -5.48 -20.35
N LEU A 28 -25.78 -5.80 -19.28
CA LEU A 28 -25.28 -5.83 -17.91
C LEU A 28 -24.00 -6.65 -17.68
N PRO A 29 -23.89 -7.92 -18.13
CA PRO A 29 -22.66 -8.68 -17.95
C PRO A 29 -21.46 -8.06 -18.67
N TYR A 30 -21.67 -7.51 -19.87
CA TYR A 30 -20.61 -6.84 -20.63
C TYR A 30 -20.15 -5.56 -19.93
N ALA A 31 -21.09 -4.75 -19.45
CA ALA A 31 -20.79 -3.53 -18.70
C ALA A 31 -20.01 -3.81 -17.42
N LYS A 32 -20.34 -4.89 -16.70
CA LYS A 32 -19.58 -5.32 -15.52
C LYS A 32 -18.15 -5.73 -15.86
N GLN A 33 -17.94 -6.44 -16.97
CA GLN A 33 -16.59 -6.81 -17.42
C GLN A 33 -15.77 -5.58 -17.82
N LEU A 34 -16.37 -4.66 -18.58
CA LEU A 34 -15.73 -3.39 -18.95
C LEU A 34 -15.35 -2.58 -17.72
N PHE A 35 -16.27 -2.48 -16.75
CA PHE A 35 -16.03 -1.78 -15.50
C PHE A 35 -14.90 -2.42 -14.70
N LYS A 36 -14.82 -3.75 -14.65
CA LYS A 36 -13.73 -4.46 -13.99
C LYS A 36 -12.38 -4.17 -14.65
N LYS A 37 -12.30 -4.21 -15.98
CA LYS A 37 -11.07 -3.87 -16.71
C LYS A 37 -10.62 -2.43 -16.44
N MET A 38 -11.57 -1.49 -16.42
CA MET A 38 -11.26 -0.10 -16.05
C MET A 38 -10.72 0.02 -14.61
N LEU A 39 -11.23 -0.77 -13.66
CA LEU A 39 -10.69 -0.78 -12.30
C LEU A 39 -9.29 -1.40 -12.23
N GLU A 40 -9.00 -2.40 -13.05
CA GLU A 40 -7.67 -3.02 -13.13
C GLU A 40 -6.65 -2.07 -13.79
N GLU A 41 -7.02 -1.35 -14.85
CA GLU A 41 -6.12 -0.44 -15.57
C GLU A 41 -5.86 0.87 -14.81
N TYR A 42 -6.93 1.48 -14.29
CA TYR A 42 -6.83 2.81 -13.68
C TYR A 42 -6.69 2.75 -12.15
N GLY A 43 -6.93 1.60 -11.52
CA GLY A 43 -6.92 1.44 -10.06
C GLY A 43 -8.09 2.14 -9.39
N THR A 44 -8.18 2.02 -8.06
CA THR A 44 -9.18 2.77 -7.29
C THR A 44 -8.70 4.19 -7.02
N LYS A 45 -9.63 5.07 -6.61
CA LYS A 45 -9.27 6.40 -6.12
C LYS A 45 -8.28 6.32 -4.94
N LYS A 46 -8.34 5.27 -4.12
CA LYS A 46 -7.39 5.08 -3.02
C LYS A 46 -5.98 4.80 -3.54
N ASP A 47 -5.84 3.96 -4.57
CA ASP A 47 -4.54 3.64 -5.16
C ASP A 47 -3.92 4.85 -5.87
N GLN A 48 -4.74 5.60 -6.62
CA GLN A 48 -4.25 6.78 -7.35
C GLN A 48 -3.85 7.95 -6.44
N TRP A 49 -4.51 8.11 -5.29
CA TRP A 49 -4.21 9.21 -4.36
C TRP A 49 -3.27 8.79 -3.23
N ALA A 50 -2.97 7.50 -3.06
CA ALA A 50 -1.95 7.01 -2.13
C ALA A 50 -0.59 7.73 -2.27
N PRO A 51 -0.04 8.00 -3.47
CA PRO A 51 1.24 8.69 -3.59
C PRO A 51 1.17 10.21 -3.37
N VAL A 52 -0.01 10.83 -3.52
CA VAL A 52 -0.16 12.30 -3.50
C VAL A 52 -0.69 12.82 -2.14
N MET A 53 -1.50 12.02 -1.44
CA MET A 53 -2.06 12.39 -0.14
C MET A 53 -1.23 11.75 0.97
N GLY A 54 -0.11 12.37 1.31
CA GLY A 54 0.56 12.20 2.60
C GLY A 54 -0.31 12.73 3.74
N ASN A 55 -1.42 12.05 4.03
CA ASN A 55 -2.35 12.44 5.08
C ASN A 55 -2.36 11.40 6.21
N GLY A 56 -1.36 11.49 7.09
CA GLY A 56 -1.45 11.21 8.53
C GLY A 56 -2.00 9.87 9.02
N LYS A 57 -2.25 8.87 8.16
CA LYS A 57 -2.69 7.54 8.59
C LYS A 57 -1.55 6.55 8.40
N ALA A 58 -1.11 6.05 9.55
CA ALA A 58 -0.14 5.00 9.78
C ALA A 58 0.23 4.20 8.53
N ASN A 59 1.49 4.37 8.16
CA ASN A 59 2.28 3.56 7.25
C ASN A 59 2.02 2.06 7.53
N GLN A 60 1.05 1.45 6.85
CA GLN A 60 1.10 0.01 6.60
C GLN A 60 2.19 -0.16 5.55
N LEU A 61 3.43 -0.28 6.05
CA LEU A 61 4.54 -0.79 5.28
C LEU A 61 4.08 -2.10 4.64
N THR A 62 4.14 -2.15 3.32
CA THR A 62 4.03 -3.39 2.56
C THR A 62 5.01 -4.40 3.16
N GLU A 63 4.52 -5.62 3.39
CA GLU A 63 5.27 -6.72 4.04
C GLU A 63 6.57 -7.08 3.28
N GLU A 64 6.69 -6.60 2.05
CA GLU A 64 7.80 -6.82 1.13
C GLU A 64 9.09 -6.06 1.52
N ASP A 65 8.98 -4.87 2.12
CA ASP A 65 10.15 -4.08 2.57
C ASP A 65 10.72 -4.62 3.90
N SER A 66 9.86 -5.27 4.69
CA SER A 66 10.21 -5.81 6.01
C SER A 66 11.22 -6.97 5.94
N ASN A 67 11.29 -7.66 4.80
CA ASN A 67 12.15 -8.84 4.67
C ASN A 67 13.64 -8.49 4.48
N GLN A 68 13.98 -7.24 4.16
CA GLN A 68 15.38 -6.81 4.00
C GLN A 68 15.92 -6.03 5.21
N ASN A 69 15.09 -5.77 6.21
CA ASN A 69 15.49 -4.94 7.33
C ASN A 69 16.46 -5.66 8.27
N PRO A 70 17.46 -4.94 8.81
CA PRO A 70 18.46 -5.49 9.69
C PRO A 70 17.83 -5.96 11.02
N LEU A 71 18.40 -7.01 11.60
CA LEU A 71 17.99 -7.55 12.90
C LEU A 71 18.58 -6.70 14.04
N CYS A 72 17.80 -6.52 15.11
CA CYS A 72 18.27 -5.88 16.32
C CYS A 72 19.27 -6.77 17.08
N SER A 73 20.38 -6.20 17.57
CA SER A 73 21.39 -6.96 18.32
C SER A 73 20.93 -7.51 19.67
N ILE A 74 19.82 -7.01 20.23
CA ILE A 74 19.32 -7.35 21.56
C ILE A 74 18.21 -8.39 21.48
N HIS A 75 17.19 -8.12 20.68
CA HIS A 75 16.00 -8.98 20.59
C HIS A 75 15.97 -9.85 19.34
N GLN A 76 16.95 -9.71 18.43
CA GLN A 76 17.01 -10.41 17.14
C GLN A 76 15.75 -10.25 16.28
N GLU A 77 14.99 -9.18 16.52
CA GLU A 77 13.79 -8.84 15.78
C GLU A 77 14.12 -7.88 14.63
N ARG A 78 13.38 -7.97 13.53
CA ARG A 78 13.56 -7.08 12.36
C ARG A 78 13.21 -5.65 12.75
N MET A 79 14.12 -4.73 12.44
CA MET A 79 13.88 -3.31 12.72
C MET A 79 12.81 -2.76 11.77
N VAL A 80 12.01 -1.82 12.27
CA VAL A 80 10.95 -1.16 11.51
C VAL A 80 11.32 0.29 11.24
N LEU A 81 10.96 0.79 10.05
CA LEU A 81 11.15 2.19 9.70
C LEU A 81 10.11 3.05 10.43
N LYS A 82 10.58 3.94 11.30
CA LYS A 82 9.75 4.89 12.04
C LYS A 82 10.10 6.32 11.62
N THR A 83 9.12 7.21 11.71
CA THR A 83 9.31 8.64 11.40
C THR A 83 9.39 9.43 12.69
N GLY A 84 10.45 10.22 12.86
CA GLY A 84 10.63 11.15 13.98
C GLY A 84 10.83 12.58 13.51
N ARG A 85 11.15 13.48 14.46
CA ARG A 85 11.37 14.91 14.19
C ARG A 85 12.43 15.18 13.12
N PHE A 86 13.44 14.32 13.02
CA PHE A 86 14.59 14.48 12.13
C PHE A 86 14.50 13.64 10.84
N GLY A 87 13.34 13.04 10.56
CA GLY A 87 13.14 12.16 9.42
C GLY A 87 12.95 10.70 9.82
N GLN A 88 13.11 9.81 8.84
CA GLN A 88 12.89 8.37 9.02
C GLN A 88 14.15 7.71 9.63
N PHE A 89 13.93 6.77 10.54
CA PHE A 89 14.97 5.99 11.20
C PHE A 89 14.49 4.58 11.48
N MET A 90 15.39 3.61 11.46
CA MET A 90 15.07 2.23 11.82
C MET A 90 15.16 2.04 13.33
N ALA A 91 14.16 1.42 13.93
CA ALA A 91 14.15 1.10 15.36
C ALA A 91 13.57 -0.28 15.62
N CYS A 92 14.01 -0.91 16.71
CA CYS A 92 13.43 -2.16 17.16
C CYS A 92 11.96 -1.93 17.61
N PRO A 93 11.01 -2.80 17.20
CA PRO A 93 9.60 -2.66 17.58
C PRO A 93 9.32 -3.11 19.02
N ILE A 94 10.29 -3.68 19.73
CA ILE A 94 10.10 -4.22 21.07
C ILE A 94 10.32 -3.14 22.13
N LYS A 95 9.39 -3.10 23.09
CA LYS A 95 9.39 -2.20 24.25
C LYS A 95 9.63 -3.03 25.51
N VAL A 96 10.64 -2.67 26.29
CA VAL A 96 11.02 -3.35 27.53
C VAL A 96 10.84 -2.35 28.66
N ASP A 97 10.08 -2.72 29.69
CA ASP A 97 9.83 -1.88 30.88
C ASP A 97 9.34 -0.45 30.60
N GLY A 98 8.58 -0.25 29.53
CA GLY A 98 8.07 1.08 29.16
C GLY A 98 9.06 1.94 28.35
N GLU A 99 10.28 1.46 28.10
CA GLU A 99 11.25 2.10 27.21
C GLU A 99 11.38 1.36 25.87
N TRP A 100 11.59 2.12 24.80
CA TRP A 100 11.91 1.54 23.49
C TRP A 100 13.33 0.96 23.49
N CYS A 101 13.49 -0.21 22.88
CA CYS A 101 14.79 -0.84 22.74
C CYS A 101 15.80 0.08 22.03
N ARG A 102 16.95 0.33 22.67
CA ARG A 102 18.04 1.16 22.14
C ARG A 102 19.08 0.35 21.33
N GLY A 103 18.81 -0.92 21.10
CA GLY A 103 19.68 -1.83 20.35
C GLY A 103 19.84 -1.38 18.90
N ARG A 104 21.09 -1.12 18.51
CA ARG A 104 21.47 -0.85 17.11
C ARG A 104 21.65 -2.16 16.34
N PRO A 105 21.56 -2.16 15.01
CA PRO A 105 21.94 -3.33 14.21
C PRO A 105 23.42 -3.64 14.43
N THR A 106 23.79 -4.91 14.33
CA THR A 106 25.20 -5.31 14.50
C THR A 106 26.04 -4.72 13.35
N LYS A 107 27.30 -4.36 13.63
CA LYS A 107 28.22 -3.82 12.61
C LYS A 107 28.39 -4.75 11.40
N ALA A 108 28.19 -6.06 11.58
CA ALA A 108 28.25 -7.05 10.52
C ALA A 108 27.13 -6.86 9.48
N VAL A 109 25.91 -6.52 9.94
CA VAL A 109 24.76 -6.31 9.05
C VAL A 109 24.88 -4.99 8.30
N LEU A 110 25.33 -3.92 8.96
CA LEU A 110 25.60 -2.62 8.32
C LEU A 110 26.60 -2.73 7.16
N LYS A 111 27.66 -3.54 7.34
CA LYS A 111 28.68 -3.77 6.31
C LYS A 111 28.13 -4.55 5.11
N LEU A 112 27.15 -5.43 5.33
CA LEU A 112 26.48 -6.17 4.28
C LEU A 112 25.55 -5.24 3.46
N GLU A 113 24.78 -4.39 4.13
CA GLU A 113 23.90 -3.40 3.49
C GLU A 113 24.70 -2.35 2.68
N GLU A 114 25.83 -1.86 3.22
CA GLU A 114 26.74 -0.98 2.47
C GLU A 114 27.34 -1.66 1.23
N SER A 115 27.57 -2.97 1.30
CA SER A 115 28.10 -3.74 0.17
C SER A 115 27.03 -3.94 -0.92
N ILE A 116 25.78 -4.20 -0.53
CA ILE A 116 24.65 -4.34 -1.47
C ILE A 116 24.38 -3.01 -2.20
N ARG A 117 24.40 -1.88 -1.48
CA ARG A 117 24.20 -0.54 -2.07
C ARG A 117 25.31 -0.08 -3.00
N LYS A 118 26.51 -0.67 -2.94
CA LYS A 118 27.63 -0.36 -3.84
C LYS A 118 27.63 -1.18 -5.13
N VAL A 119 26.81 -2.22 -5.22
CA VAL A 119 26.75 -3.15 -6.36
C VAL A 119 25.63 -2.77 -7.34
N ILE A 120 24.72 -1.86 -6.95
CA ILE A 120 23.72 -1.22 -7.81
C ILE A 120 24.27 0.13 -8.29
#